data_AF-A0A3N2M7T6-F1
#
_entry.id   AF-A0A3N2M7T6-F1
#
_cell.length_a   1.000
_cell.length_b   1.000
_cell.length_c   1.000
_cell.angle_alpha   90.00
_cell.angle_beta   90.00
_cell.angle_gamma   90.00
#
_symmetry.space_group_name_H-M   'P 1'
#
loop_
_entity.id
_entity.type
_entity.pdbx_description
1 polymer ?
#
loop_
_entity_poly.entity_id
_entity_poly.type
_entity_poly.pdbx_seq_one_letter_code
_entity_poly.pdbx_strand_id
1 'polypeptide(L)'
;MRNNIEAIRVAFRLGVEKRPPTADEREALGRYAGFGGLKCILNDANELADAAKWSKSDIELFAPTVELRRLIHDYSKNNKEFSAYMDSLKASVLTAFYTPSPVIDAIADSLKSNGVEVKSFLEPSAGQGTFVDSFLQRYPGAETLAFEKDLLTGKILSALHPSISTEIKGFEKIDPDFEGYFDVAASNIPFGDFAVADPRYATSKEIAYRQSTKAIHNYFFLKSLDTVHEGGIVAFIASQGVMNAASPFVRMEMMRRADLVGAFRLPNNT
;
A
#
# COMPACT_ATOMS: atom_id res chain seq x y z
N MET A 1 14.86 -7.96 -8.93
CA MET A 1 14.72 -9.34 -8.40
C MET A 1 15.63 -9.60 -7.20
N ARG A 2 16.96 -9.56 -7.32
CA ARG A 2 17.88 -9.90 -6.21
C ARG A 2 17.64 -9.07 -4.94
N ASN A 3 17.57 -7.74 -5.06
CA ASN A 3 17.29 -6.86 -3.92
C ASN A 3 15.96 -7.20 -3.22
N ASN A 4 14.92 -7.54 -3.99
CA ASN A 4 13.63 -7.93 -3.40
C ASN A 4 13.74 -9.22 -2.60
N ILE A 5 14.45 -10.22 -3.12
CA ILE A 5 14.67 -11.51 -2.42
C ILE A 5 15.42 -11.27 -1.11
N GLU A 6 16.48 -10.45 -1.13
CA GLU A 6 17.24 -10.13 0.08
C GLU A 6 16.42 -9.36 1.11
N ALA A 7 15.63 -8.38 0.69
CA ALA A 7 14.74 -7.66 1.60
C ALA A 7 13.69 -8.58 2.25
N ILE A 8 13.09 -9.49 1.48
CA ILE A 8 12.15 -10.49 2.00
C ILE A 8 12.84 -11.42 2.99
N ARG A 9 14.07 -11.87 2.67
CA ARG A 9 14.87 -12.72 3.56
C ARG A 9 15.13 -12.03 4.89
N VAL A 10 15.52 -10.75 4.85
CA VAL A 10 15.74 -9.94 6.06
C VAL A 10 14.44 -9.76 6.83
N ALA A 11 13.33 -9.39 6.18
CA ALA A 11 12.04 -9.20 6.83
C ALA A 11 11.54 -10.48 7.53
N PHE A 12 11.67 -11.64 6.87
CA PHE A 12 11.34 -12.93 7.46
C PHE A 12 12.22 -13.28 8.67
N ARG A 13 13.54 -13.09 8.55
CA ARG A 13 14.47 -13.31 9.66
C ARG A 13 14.12 -12.44 10.86
N LEU A 14 13.89 -11.15 10.66
CA LEU A 14 13.50 -10.21 11.73
C LEU A 14 12.16 -10.59 12.37
N GLY A 15 11.20 -11.10 11.59
CA GLY A 15 9.94 -11.61 12.11
C GLY A 15 10.10 -12.82 13.05
N VAL A 16 11.09 -13.67 12.81
CA VAL A 16 11.43 -14.79 13.70
C VAL A 16 12.20 -14.31 14.94
N GLU A 17 13.19 -13.43 14.74
CA GLU A 17 14.06 -12.94 15.81
C GLU A 17 13.38 -11.91 16.73
N LYS A 18 12.28 -11.31 16.28
CA LYS A 18 11.48 -10.32 17.04
C LYS A 18 12.31 -9.15 17.58
N ARG A 19 13.19 -8.61 16.72
CA ARG A 19 14.05 -7.46 17.03
C ARG A 19 14.00 -6.41 15.92
N PRO A 20 14.37 -5.15 16.19
CA PRO A 20 14.53 -4.15 15.13
C PRO A 20 15.71 -4.48 14.20
N PRO A 21 15.70 -3.98 12.95
CA PRO A 21 16.80 -4.16 12.00
C PRO A 21 18.05 -3.39 12.41
N THR A 22 19.23 -3.93 12.08
CA THR A 22 20.49 -3.17 12.06
C THR A 22 20.52 -2.16 10.91
N ALA A 23 21.57 -1.32 10.83
CA ALA A 23 21.74 -0.38 9.73
C ALA A 23 21.81 -1.08 8.36
N ASP A 24 22.63 -2.13 8.23
CA ASP A 24 22.76 -2.90 6.99
C ASP A 24 21.45 -3.61 6.60
N GLU A 25 20.72 -4.14 7.58
CA GLU A 25 19.41 -4.76 7.35
C GLU A 25 18.37 -3.73 6.89
N ARG A 26 18.38 -2.53 7.49
CA ARG A 26 17.52 -1.42 7.08
C ARG A 26 17.81 -0.98 5.64
N GLU A 27 19.09 -0.90 5.26
CA GLU A 27 19.47 -0.59 3.89
C GLU A 27 18.99 -1.69 2.93
N ALA A 28 19.15 -2.97 3.29
CA ALA A 28 18.67 -4.08 2.47
C ALA A 28 17.14 -4.05 2.28
N LEU A 29 16.39 -3.78 3.34
CA LEU A 29 14.92 -3.63 3.31
C LEU A 29 14.50 -2.45 2.41
N GLY A 30 15.21 -1.32 2.49
CA GLY A 30 14.93 -0.12 1.69
C GLY A 30 15.16 -0.29 0.19
N ARG A 31 15.93 -1.31 -0.22
CA ARG A 31 16.16 -1.63 -1.65
C ARG A 31 15.06 -2.49 -2.26
N TYR A 32 14.05 -2.92 -1.51
CA TYR A 32 12.89 -3.59 -2.09
C TYR A 32 12.12 -2.62 -2.98
N ALA A 33 11.70 -3.08 -4.15
CA ALA A 33 10.99 -2.28 -5.15
C ALA A 33 9.64 -2.91 -5.55
N GLY A 34 9.21 -3.96 -4.84
CA GLY A 34 8.04 -4.74 -5.22
C GLY A 34 8.25 -5.56 -6.50
N PHE A 35 7.20 -6.26 -6.93
CA PHE A 35 7.21 -7.13 -8.11
C PHE A 35 6.43 -6.58 -9.30
N GLY A 36 6.12 -5.28 -9.29
CA GLY A 36 5.43 -4.59 -10.38
C GLY A 36 6.09 -4.88 -11.73
N GLY A 37 5.32 -5.40 -12.69
CA GLY A 37 5.80 -5.73 -14.03
C GLY A 37 6.69 -6.97 -14.14
N LEU A 38 7.08 -7.62 -13.03
CA LEU A 38 7.84 -8.88 -13.03
C LEU A 38 6.91 -10.08 -13.27
N LYS A 39 6.49 -10.25 -14.53
CA LYS A 39 5.60 -11.35 -14.97
C LYS A 39 6.13 -12.73 -14.64
N CYS A 40 7.45 -12.89 -14.46
CA CYS A 40 8.07 -14.16 -14.07
C CYS A 40 7.51 -14.74 -12.76
N ILE A 41 6.99 -13.91 -11.86
CA ILE A 41 6.34 -14.34 -10.61
C ILE A 41 5.05 -15.15 -10.86
N LEU A 42 4.42 -14.94 -12.01
CA LEU A 42 3.20 -15.65 -12.41
C LEU A 42 3.49 -17.05 -12.97
N ASN A 43 4.75 -17.33 -13.32
CA ASN A 43 5.15 -18.60 -13.92
C ASN A 43 5.40 -19.67 -12.84
N ASP A 44 5.20 -20.93 -13.21
CA ASP A 44 5.56 -22.07 -12.35
C ASP A 44 7.08 -22.19 -12.23
N ALA A 45 7.56 -22.38 -11.00
CA ALA A 45 8.98 -22.56 -10.68
C ALA A 45 9.13 -23.42 -9.42
N ASN A 46 8.44 -24.57 -9.41
CA ASN A 46 8.44 -25.48 -8.28
C ASN A 46 9.58 -26.51 -8.39
N GLU A 47 9.91 -26.93 -9.62
CA GLU A 47 10.93 -27.93 -9.90
C GLU A 47 11.81 -27.50 -11.06
N LEU A 48 13.05 -28.00 -11.14
CA LEU A 48 13.96 -27.68 -12.25
C LEU A 48 13.37 -27.98 -13.63
N ALA A 49 12.49 -28.99 -13.73
CA ALA A 49 11.80 -29.34 -14.96
C ALA A 49 10.86 -28.22 -15.47
N ASP A 50 10.39 -27.33 -14.59
CA ASP A 50 9.55 -26.20 -15.00
C ASP A 50 10.31 -25.22 -15.90
N ALA A 51 11.64 -25.17 -15.84
CA ALA A 51 12.46 -24.31 -16.70
C ALA A 51 12.17 -24.53 -18.19
N ALA A 52 11.77 -25.74 -18.60
CA ALA A 52 11.42 -26.05 -19.98
C ALA A 52 10.16 -25.30 -20.48
N LYS A 53 9.32 -24.81 -19.56
CA LYS A 53 8.09 -24.05 -19.88
C LYS A 53 8.34 -22.53 -19.96
N TRP A 54 9.54 -22.07 -19.59
CA TRP A 54 9.87 -20.65 -19.55
C TRP A 54 10.30 -20.13 -20.92
N SER A 55 9.99 -18.87 -21.19
CA SER A 55 10.44 -18.21 -22.40
C SER A 55 11.97 -18.05 -22.38
N LYS A 56 12.60 -18.03 -23.56
CA LYS A 56 14.06 -17.78 -23.67
C LYS A 56 14.45 -16.42 -23.07
N SER A 57 13.57 -15.42 -23.13
CA SER A 57 13.82 -14.09 -22.58
C SER A 57 13.72 -14.03 -21.06
N ASP A 58 12.97 -14.94 -20.42
CA ASP A 58 12.76 -14.93 -18.97
C ASP A 58 13.58 -16.00 -18.24
N ILE A 59 14.30 -16.87 -18.96
CA ILE A 59 14.98 -18.04 -18.37
C ILE A 59 15.99 -17.66 -17.27
N GLU A 60 16.65 -16.50 -17.39
CA GLU A 60 17.57 -15.98 -16.37
C GLU A 60 16.86 -15.65 -15.05
N LEU A 61 15.55 -15.38 -15.10
CA LEU A 61 14.71 -15.12 -13.92
C LEU A 61 14.17 -16.41 -13.28
N PHE A 62 14.37 -17.58 -13.90
CA PHE A 62 13.90 -18.85 -13.35
C PHE A 62 14.57 -19.16 -12.01
N ALA A 63 15.90 -19.17 -11.95
CA ALA A 63 16.64 -19.50 -10.73
C ALA A 63 16.33 -18.52 -9.56
N PRO A 64 16.30 -17.19 -9.77
CA PRO A 64 15.82 -16.25 -8.75
C PRO A 64 14.37 -16.49 -8.31
N THR A 65 13.48 -16.88 -9.22
CA THR A 65 12.08 -17.20 -8.88
C THR A 65 11.98 -18.47 -8.03
N VAL A 66 12.77 -19.50 -8.34
CA VAL A 66 12.89 -20.71 -7.50
C VAL A 66 13.42 -20.36 -6.11
N GLU A 67 14.47 -19.53 -6.04
CA GLU A 67 15.04 -19.05 -4.77
C GLU A 67 13.98 -18.34 -3.92
N LEU A 68 13.21 -17.42 -4.53
CA LEU A 68 12.13 -16.70 -3.85
C LEU A 68 11.04 -17.64 -3.31
N ARG A 69 10.55 -18.57 -4.15
CA ARG A 69 9.50 -19.52 -3.75
C ARG A 69 9.97 -20.42 -2.62
N ARG A 70 11.21 -20.92 -2.70
CA ARG A 70 11.82 -21.72 -1.63
C ARG A 70 11.96 -20.91 -0.34
N LEU A 71 12.44 -19.67 -0.42
CA LEU A 71 12.54 -18.79 0.75
C LEU A 71 11.17 -18.62 1.43
N ILE A 72 10.12 -18.34 0.68
CA ILE A 72 8.77 -18.18 1.22
C ILE A 72 8.27 -19.48 1.83
N HIS A 73 8.50 -20.61 1.15
CA HIS A 73 8.13 -21.93 1.65
C HIS A 73 8.82 -22.24 2.98
N ASP A 74 10.14 -22.04 3.07
CA ASP A 74 10.95 -22.33 4.26
C ASP A 74 10.52 -21.50 5.49
N TYR A 75 9.96 -20.30 5.26
CA TYR A 75 9.41 -19.43 6.32
C TYR A 75 7.90 -19.54 6.52
N SER A 76 7.21 -20.38 5.73
CA SER A 76 5.77 -20.61 5.87
C SER A 76 5.52 -21.75 6.87
N LYS A 77 4.55 -21.58 7.77
CA LYS A 77 4.20 -22.58 8.78
C LYS A 77 3.48 -23.80 8.17
N ASN A 78 2.79 -23.59 7.05
CA ASN A 78 2.03 -24.61 6.34
C ASN A 78 1.71 -24.17 4.90
N ASN A 79 1.14 -25.08 4.12
CA ASN A 79 0.77 -24.84 2.72
C ASN A 79 -0.24 -23.70 2.53
N LYS A 80 -1.11 -23.44 3.51
CA LYS A 80 -2.10 -22.36 3.43
C LYS A 80 -1.42 -20.99 3.51
N GLU A 81 -0.46 -20.84 4.42
CA GLU A 81 0.32 -19.61 4.55
C GLU A 81 1.23 -19.40 3.33
N PHE A 82 1.88 -20.47 2.84
CA PHE A 82 2.65 -20.41 1.60
C PHE A 82 1.80 -19.94 0.41
N SER A 83 0.61 -20.54 0.23
CA SER A 83 -0.33 -20.13 -0.82
C SER A 83 -0.72 -18.66 -0.68
N ALA A 84 -0.99 -18.20 0.55
CA ALA A 84 -1.35 -16.81 0.80
C ALA A 84 -0.24 -15.82 0.39
N TYR A 85 1.04 -16.12 0.71
CA TYR A 85 2.15 -15.30 0.22
C TYR A 85 2.28 -15.33 -1.30
N MET A 86 2.10 -16.50 -1.92
CA MET A 86 2.18 -16.63 -3.38
C MET A 86 1.04 -15.86 -4.08
N ASP A 87 -0.17 -15.87 -3.53
CA ASP A 87 -1.30 -15.12 -4.07
C ASP A 87 -1.09 -13.61 -3.89
N SER A 88 -0.56 -13.20 -2.73
CA SER A 88 -0.15 -11.82 -2.47
C SER A 88 0.88 -11.32 -3.49
N LEU A 89 1.94 -12.12 -3.72
CA LEU A 89 2.97 -11.83 -4.72
C LEU A 89 2.37 -11.62 -6.12
N LYS A 90 1.50 -12.54 -6.57
CA LYS A 90 0.86 -12.44 -7.89
C LYS A 90 0.00 -11.16 -8.00
N ALA A 91 -0.72 -10.80 -6.94
CA ALA A 91 -1.50 -9.55 -6.91
C ALA A 91 -0.58 -8.32 -7.02
N SER A 92 0.55 -8.32 -6.31
CA SER A 92 1.52 -7.21 -6.31
C SER A 92 2.12 -6.91 -7.69
N VAL A 93 2.23 -7.92 -8.58
CA VAL A 93 2.73 -7.73 -9.96
C VAL A 93 1.91 -6.71 -10.74
N LEU A 94 0.61 -6.60 -10.43
CA LEU A 94 -0.33 -5.73 -11.12
C LEU A 94 -0.48 -4.35 -10.49
N THR A 95 -0.06 -4.18 -9.22
CA THR A 95 -0.46 -3.01 -8.42
C THR A 95 0.70 -2.29 -7.72
N ALA A 96 1.93 -2.80 -7.79
CA ALA A 96 3.08 -2.12 -7.20
C ALA A 96 3.53 -0.94 -8.07
N PHE A 97 3.12 0.27 -7.67
CA PHE A 97 3.58 1.53 -8.26
C PHE A 97 4.43 2.31 -7.26
N TYR A 98 5.58 2.80 -7.71
CA TYR A 98 6.45 3.62 -6.90
C TYR A 98 6.05 5.09 -7.05
N THR A 99 6.05 5.83 -5.93
CA THR A 99 5.82 7.27 -5.92
C THR A 99 7.16 7.95 -5.63
N PRO A 100 7.65 8.86 -6.48
CA PRO A 100 8.90 9.57 -6.21
C PRO A 100 8.83 10.38 -4.91
N SER A 101 9.87 10.26 -4.07
CA SER A 101 9.98 11.01 -2.81
C SER A 101 9.72 12.52 -2.96
N PRO A 102 10.20 13.23 -4.01
CA PRO A 102 9.92 14.66 -4.16
C PRO A 102 8.43 15.01 -4.23
N VAL A 103 7.58 14.11 -4.76
CA VAL A 103 6.12 14.34 -4.83
C VAL A 103 5.50 14.18 -3.45
N ILE A 104 5.90 13.15 -2.72
CA ILE A 104 5.44 12.87 -1.36
C ILE A 104 5.87 14.02 -0.43
N ASP A 105 7.13 14.41 -0.51
CA ASP A 105 7.71 15.51 0.27
C ASP A 105 6.97 16.81 -0.01
N ALA A 106 6.65 17.13 -1.26
CA ALA A 106 5.86 18.31 -1.58
C ALA A 106 4.47 18.32 -0.92
N ILE A 107 3.81 17.15 -0.80
CA ILE A 107 2.52 17.05 -0.08
C ILE A 107 2.75 17.36 1.41
N ALA A 108 3.67 16.66 2.05
CA ALA A 108 3.92 16.81 3.49
C ALA A 108 4.45 18.21 3.86
N ASP A 109 5.36 18.78 3.05
CA ASP A 109 5.90 20.12 3.22
C ASP A 109 4.83 21.21 3.04
N SER A 110 3.92 21.03 2.08
CA SER A 110 2.82 21.95 1.85
C SER A 110 1.89 22.01 3.07
N LEU A 111 1.51 20.86 3.63
CA LEU A 111 0.71 20.80 4.85
C LEU A 111 1.43 21.50 6.01
N LYS A 112 2.71 21.19 6.22
CA LYS A 112 3.50 21.76 7.30
C LYS A 112 3.64 23.28 7.17
N SER A 113 3.95 23.76 5.97
CA SER A 113 4.17 25.19 5.69
C SER A 113 2.90 26.02 5.82
N ASN A 114 1.72 25.41 5.63
CA ASN A 114 0.42 26.04 5.84
C ASN A 114 -0.10 25.89 7.28
N GLY A 115 0.74 25.43 8.22
CA GLY A 115 0.39 25.38 9.64
C GLY A 115 -0.52 24.22 10.04
N VAL A 116 -0.66 23.19 9.19
CA VAL A 116 -1.38 21.97 9.56
C VAL A 116 -0.56 21.22 10.61
N GLU A 117 -1.13 21.03 11.80
CA GLU A 117 -0.58 20.11 12.80
C GLU A 117 -1.10 18.69 12.55
N VAL A 118 -0.19 17.72 12.62
CA VAL A 118 -0.52 16.29 12.48
C VAL A 118 0.00 15.57 13.71
N LYS A 119 -0.93 15.15 14.57
CA LYS A 119 -0.69 14.32 15.77
C LYS A 119 -1.11 12.88 15.51
N SER A 120 -2.09 12.64 14.65
CA SER A 120 -2.51 11.32 14.18
C SER A 120 -2.50 11.26 12.64
N PHE A 121 -1.79 10.27 12.09
CA PHE A 121 -1.58 10.08 10.65
C PHE A 121 -2.02 8.68 10.21
N LEU A 122 -2.77 8.63 9.11
CA LEU A 122 -3.21 7.40 8.46
C LEU A 122 -2.60 7.28 7.06
N GLU A 123 -1.86 6.19 6.80
CA GLU A 123 -1.47 5.78 5.45
C GLU A 123 -2.24 4.50 5.05
N PRO A 124 -3.35 4.61 4.29
CA PRO A 124 -4.24 3.46 4.01
C PRO A 124 -3.71 2.45 2.99
N SER A 125 -2.59 2.74 2.32
CA SER A 125 -1.95 1.86 1.33
C SER A 125 -0.46 2.17 1.27
N ALA A 126 0.28 1.69 2.27
CA ALA A 126 1.57 2.24 2.61
C ALA A 126 2.73 1.75 1.75
N GLY A 127 2.61 0.61 1.07
CA GLY A 127 3.75 -0.03 0.46
C GLY A 127 4.86 -0.24 1.50
N GLN A 128 6.03 0.34 1.26
CA GLN A 128 7.16 0.30 2.22
C GLN A 128 7.18 1.47 3.20
N GLY A 129 6.22 2.39 3.14
CA GLY A 129 6.07 3.50 4.09
C GLY A 129 6.84 4.76 3.71
N THR A 130 6.91 5.11 2.42
CA THR A 130 7.57 6.36 2.00
C THR A 130 6.77 7.60 2.41
N PHE A 131 5.43 7.55 2.46
CA PHE A 131 4.68 8.64 3.11
C PHE A 131 4.90 8.63 4.61
N VAL A 132 4.90 7.47 5.29
CA VAL A 132 5.29 7.39 6.71
C VAL A 132 6.62 8.12 6.96
N ASP A 133 7.68 7.80 6.21
CA ASP A 133 8.99 8.45 6.34
C ASP A 133 8.88 9.98 6.23
N SER A 134 8.24 10.45 5.14
CA SER A 134 8.12 11.88 4.84
C SER A 134 7.31 12.62 5.91
N PHE A 135 6.20 12.04 6.37
CA PHE A 135 5.35 12.61 7.42
C PHE A 135 6.05 12.62 8.77
N LEU A 136 6.65 11.51 9.22
CA LEU A 136 7.35 11.45 10.51
C LEU A 136 8.58 12.37 10.57
N GLN A 137 9.21 12.65 9.43
CA GLN A 137 10.28 13.65 9.36
C GLN A 137 9.78 15.07 9.70
N ARG A 138 8.55 15.42 9.29
CA ARG A 138 7.95 16.77 9.46
C ARG A 138 7.08 16.89 10.72
N TYR A 139 6.58 15.75 11.18
CA TYR A 139 5.69 15.59 12.32
C TYR A 139 6.26 14.52 13.27
N PRO A 140 7.44 14.77 13.86
CA PRO A 140 8.05 13.80 14.77
C PRO A 140 7.13 13.54 15.97
N GLY A 141 6.84 12.27 16.22
CA GLY A 141 5.95 11.84 17.31
C GLY A 141 4.48 11.75 16.94
N ALA A 142 4.09 11.97 15.69
CA ALA A 142 2.73 11.68 15.24
C ALA A 142 2.42 10.18 15.38
N GLU A 143 1.30 9.86 16.03
CA GLU A 143 0.75 8.51 16.05
C GLU A 143 0.40 8.10 14.63
N THR A 144 1.02 7.03 14.14
CA THR A 144 0.88 6.61 12.74
C THR A 144 0.29 5.21 12.66
N LEU A 145 -0.79 5.08 11.88
CA LEU A 145 -1.37 3.81 11.47
C LEU A 145 -1.19 3.64 9.96
N ALA A 146 -0.55 2.55 9.56
CA ALA A 146 -0.32 2.21 8.16
C ALA A 146 -0.97 0.88 7.80
N PHE A 147 -1.70 0.83 6.69
CA PHE A 147 -2.25 -0.40 6.12
C PHE A 147 -1.46 -0.81 4.88
N GLU A 148 -1.12 -2.08 4.80
CA GLU A 148 -0.59 -2.68 3.57
C GLU A 148 -1.23 -4.05 3.36
N LYS A 149 -1.83 -4.25 2.19
CA LYS A 149 -2.59 -5.47 1.89
C LYS A 149 -1.68 -6.61 1.43
N ASP A 150 -0.56 -6.30 0.78
CA ASP A 150 0.42 -7.30 0.37
C ASP A 150 1.21 -7.81 1.58
N LEU A 151 1.17 -9.12 1.79
CA LEU A 151 1.72 -9.76 2.98
C LEU A 151 3.24 -9.59 3.12
N LEU A 152 3.99 -9.59 2.02
CA LEU A 152 5.45 -9.47 2.05
C LEU A 152 5.87 -8.00 2.20
N THR A 153 5.21 -7.11 1.48
CA THR A 153 5.43 -5.67 1.54
C THR A 153 5.07 -5.15 2.94
N GLY A 154 3.95 -5.61 3.51
CA GLY A 154 3.56 -5.27 4.89
C GLY A 154 4.57 -5.75 5.94
N LYS A 155 5.23 -6.89 5.74
CA LYS A 155 6.33 -7.32 6.63
C LYS A 155 7.55 -6.42 6.51
N ILE A 156 7.88 -5.99 5.29
CA ILE A 156 8.98 -5.06 5.04
C ILE A 156 8.67 -3.71 5.69
N LEU A 157 7.45 -3.20 5.52
CA LEU A 157 6.93 -2.01 6.17
C LEU A 157 7.09 -2.10 7.70
N SER A 158 6.58 -3.16 8.33
CA SER A 158 6.72 -3.36 9.78
C SER A 158 8.18 -3.41 10.25
N ALA A 159 9.08 -4.00 9.44
CA ALA A 159 10.49 -4.07 9.77
C ALA A 159 11.20 -2.72 9.63
N LEU A 160 10.85 -1.92 8.61
CA LEU A 160 11.39 -0.58 8.39
C LEU A 160 10.90 0.39 9.46
N HIS A 161 9.64 0.25 9.89
CA HIS A 161 8.94 1.19 10.77
C HIS A 161 8.46 0.52 12.07
N PRO A 162 9.37 0.04 12.94
CA PRO A 162 8.98 -0.66 14.17
C PRO A 162 8.30 0.25 15.20
N SER A 163 8.31 1.56 15.00
CA SER A 163 7.72 2.57 15.91
C SER A 163 6.28 2.96 15.56
N ILE A 164 5.73 2.47 14.45
CA ILE A 164 4.34 2.76 14.04
C ILE A 164 3.46 1.53 14.21
N SER A 165 2.14 1.73 14.17
CA SER A 165 1.18 0.64 14.05
C SER A 165 1.05 0.24 12.58
N THR A 166 1.37 -1.01 12.26
CA THR A 166 1.23 -1.55 10.90
C THR A 166 0.16 -2.65 10.86
N GLU A 167 -0.76 -2.54 9.92
CA GLU A 167 -1.83 -3.50 9.68
C GLU A 167 -1.61 -4.19 8.33
N ILE A 168 -1.17 -5.45 8.37
CA ILE A 168 -0.95 -6.27 7.16
C ILE A 168 -2.28 -6.88 6.69
N LYS A 169 -3.19 -6.00 6.27
CA LYS A 169 -4.52 -6.30 5.77
C LYS A 169 -5.02 -5.13 4.92
N GLY A 170 -6.09 -5.36 4.16
CA GLY A 170 -6.70 -4.29 3.38
C GLY A 170 -7.33 -3.21 4.25
N PHE A 171 -7.25 -1.95 3.81
CA PHE A 171 -7.85 -0.79 4.49
C PHE A 171 -9.36 -0.94 4.72
N GLU A 172 -10.06 -1.76 3.94
CA GLU A 172 -11.46 -2.12 4.20
C GLU A 172 -11.71 -2.82 5.53
N LYS A 173 -10.65 -3.23 6.24
CA LYS A 173 -10.67 -3.87 7.56
C LYS A 173 -10.26 -2.94 8.69
N ILE A 174 -10.15 -1.62 8.45
CA ILE A 174 -9.93 -0.67 9.54
C ILE A 174 -11.06 -0.79 10.59
N ASP A 175 -10.68 -0.70 11.86
CA ASP A 175 -11.62 -0.79 12.97
C ASP A 175 -12.58 0.41 12.95
N PRO A 176 -13.89 0.22 13.11
CA PRO A 176 -14.86 1.32 13.23
C PRO A 176 -14.53 2.36 14.30
N ASP A 177 -13.76 2.00 15.33
CA ASP A 177 -13.32 2.94 16.38
C ASP A 177 -12.42 4.07 15.84
N PHE A 178 -11.88 3.93 14.62
CA PHE A 178 -11.11 4.97 13.93
C PHE A 178 -11.95 5.92 13.07
N GLU A 179 -13.29 5.87 13.14
CA GLU A 179 -14.14 6.87 12.49
C GLU A 179 -13.95 8.25 13.12
N GLY A 180 -13.66 9.26 12.29
CA GLY A 180 -13.42 10.62 12.76
C GLY A 180 -12.19 10.79 13.65
N TYR A 181 -11.17 9.95 13.49
CA TYR A 181 -10.02 9.89 14.39
C TYR A 181 -8.78 10.66 13.91
N PHE A 182 -8.42 10.54 12.63
CA PHE A 182 -7.13 11.00 12.13
C PHE A 182 -7.12 12.48 11.75
N ASP A 183 -6.02 13.18 12.02
CA ASP A 183 -5.80 14.55 11.53
C ASP A 183 -5.57 14.56 10.01
N VAL A 184 -4.78 13.61 9.53
CA VAL A 184 -4.46 13.48 8.10
C VAL A 184 -4.49 12.02 7.65
N ALA A 185 -5.14 11.78 6.51
CA ALA A 185 -4.97 10.56 5.72
C ALA A 185 -4.26 10.90 4.41
N ALA A 186 -3.05 10.37 4.17
CA ALA A 186 -2.31 10.60 2.93
C ALA A 186 -1.64 9.34 2.42
N SER A 187 -1.66 9.14 1.09
CA SER A 187 -1.13 7.95 0.43
C SER A 187 -1.15 8.11 -1.09
N ASN A 188 -0.33 7.32 -1.79
CA ASN A 188 -0.61 6.94 -3.16
C ASN A 188 -1.55 5.72 -3.15
N ILE A 189 -2.83 5.98 -3.36
CA ILE A 189 -3.86 4.94 -3.26
C ILE A 189 -3.82 4.04 -4.52
N PRO A 190 -4.22 2.77 -4.42
CA PRO A 190 -4.23 1.88 -5.58
C PRO A 190 -5.12 2.40 -6.71
N PHE A 191 -4.67 2.21 -7.96
CA PHE A 191 -5.37 2.65 -9.16
C PHE A 191 -6.13 1.48 -9.80
N GLY A 192 -7.38 1.72 -10.17
CA GLY A 192 -8.14 0.78 -11.00
C GLY A 192 -9.65 0.82 -10.77
N ASP A 193 -10.34 0.10 -11.64
CA ASP A 193 -11.80 -0.09 -11.64
C ASP A 193 -12.18 -1.48 -11.10
N PHE A 194 -11.51 -1.90 -10.03
CA PHE A 194 -11.85 -3.14 -9.34
C PHE A 194 -12.57 -2.86 -8.03
N ALA A 195 -13.46 -3.79 -7.69
CA ALA A 195 -14.36 -3.64 -6.57
C ALA A 195 -13.68 -3.94 -5.22
N VAL A 196 -14.14 -3.27 -4.17
CA VAL A 196 -13.72 -3.48 -2.78
C VAL A 196 -14.85 -4.14 -2.01
N ALA A 197 -14.54 -5.24 -1.33
CA ALA A 197 -15.50 -6.00 -0.53
C ALA A 197 -15.64 -5.40 0.88
N ASP A 198 -16.38 -4.28 0.98
CA ASP A 198 -16.84 -3.71 2.25
C ASP A 198 -18.38 -3.84 2.35
N PRO A 199 -18.91 -4.78 3.16
CA PRO A 199 -20.35 -4.97 3.33
C PRO A 199 -21.09 -3.74 3.84
N ARG A 200 -20.48 -2.94 4.73
CA ARG A 200 -21.11 -1.73 5.28
C ARG A 200 -21.38 -0.72 4.16
N TYR A 201 -20.42 -0.56 3.26
CA TYR A 201 -20.56 0.35 2.12
C TYR A 201 -21.48 -0.25 1.05
N ALA A 202 -21.31 -1.53 0.73
CA ALA A 202 -22.07 -2.22 -0.32
C ALA A 202 -23.58 -2.32 0.00
N THR A 203 -23.96 -2.29 1.26
CA THR A 203 -25.36 -2.35 1.72
C THR A 203 -25.90 -1.00 2.22
N SER A 204 -25.12 0.08 2.11
CA SER A 204 -25.52 1.41 2.56
C SER A 204 -26.78 1.91 1.85
N LYS A 205 -27.64 2.63 2.57
CA LYS A 205 -28.80 3.32 1.99
C LYS A 205 -28.35 4.42 1.03
N GLU A 206 -27.23 5.06 1.34
CA GLU A 206 -26.64 6.11 0.53
C GLU A 206 -26.05 5.54 -0.77
N ILE A 207 -26.50 6.08 -1.90
CA ILE A 207 -26.07 5.59 -3.22
C ILE A 207 -24.57 5.79 -3.44
N ALA A 208 -23.99 6.89 -2.93
CA ALA A 208 -22.58 7.19 -3.10
C ALA A 208 -21.67 6.10 -2.50
N TYR A 209 -22.00 5.62 -1.30
CA TYR A 209 -21.27 4.54 -0.63
C TYR A 209 -21.32 3.24 -1.44
N ARG A 210 -22.51 2.85 -1.92
CA ARG A 210 -22.66 1.66 -2.77
C ARG A 210 -21.94 1.78 -4.12
N GLN A 211 -21.85 2.97 -4.69
CA GLN A 211 -21.11 3.19 -5.94
C GLN A 211 -19.60 3.22 -5.70
N SER A 212 -19.15 3.72 -4.55
CA SER A 212 -17.72 3.82 -4.22
C SER A 212 -17.03 2.45 -4.20
N THR A 213 -17.70 1.39 -3.76
CA THR A 213 -17.13 0.03 -3.70
C THR A 213 -16.86 -0.58 -5.08
N LYS A 214 -17.33 0.03 -6.18
CA LYS A 214 -17.12 -0.49 -7.53
C LYS A 214 -15.75 -0.14 -8.11
N ALA A 215 -15.12 0.92 -7.61
CA ALA A 215 -13.81 1.37 -8.05
C ALA A 215 -12.96 1.78 -6.86
N ILE A 216 -11.82 1.12 -6.67
CA ILE A 216 -11.02 1.23 -5.44
C ILE A 216 -10.64 2.67 -5.08
N HIS A 217 -10.31 3.50 -6.06
CA HIS A 217 -9.93 4.89 -5.81
C HIS A 217 -11.08 5.70 -5.19
N ASN A 218 -12.32 5.47 -5.64
CA ASN A 218 -13.52 6.11 -5.08
C ASN A 218 -13.79 5.63 -3.66
N TYR A 219 -13.64 4.33 -3.43
CA TYR A 219 -13.79 3.73 -2.09
C TYR A 219 -12.79 4.33 -1.11
N PHE A 220 -11.51 4.45 -1.49
CA PHE A 220 -10.46 5.01 -0.64
C PHE A 220 -10.76 6.46 -0.24
N PHE A 221 -11.24 7.30 -1.16
CA PHE A 221 -11.66 8.66 -0.81
C PHE A 221 -12.78 8.69 0.22
N LEU A 222 -13.91 8.01 -0.01
CA LEU A 222 -15.04 8.04 0.94
C LEU A 222 -14.67 7.41 2.29
N LYS A 223 -13.94 6.29 2.27
CA LYS A 223 -13.49 5.63 3.50
C LYS A 223 -12.53 6.49 4.30
N SER A 224 -11.65 7.23 3.63
CA SER A 224 -10.71 8.10 4.33
C SER A 224 -11.39 9.37 4.87
N LEU A 225 -12.42 9.88 4.18
CA LEU A 225 -13.29 10.93 4.70
C LEU A 225 -14.11 10.48 5.92
N ASP A 226 -14.43 9.19 6.06
CA ASP A 226 -15.04 8.64 7.27
C ASP A 226 -14.03 8.55 8.43
N THR A 227 -12.73 8.40 8.15
CA THR A 227 -11.71 8.15 9.18
C THR A 227 -11.02 9.41 9.69
N VAL A 228 -11.03 10.51 8.94
CA VAL A 228 -10.49 11.79 9.42
C VAL A 228 -11.53 12.54 10.24
N HIS A 229 -11.08 13.27 11.27
CA HIS A 229 -11.98 14.08 12.10
C HIS A 229 -12.54 15.29 11.33
N GLU A 230 -13.52 16.00 11.90
CA GLU A 230 -14.02 17.25 11.31
C GLU A 230 -12.88 18.29 11.24
N GLY A 231 -12.57 18.77 10.04
CA GLY A 231 -11.41 19.64 9.78
C GLY A 231 -10.11 18.89 9.46
N GLY A 232 -10.11 17.56 9.51
CA GLY A 232 -8.98 16.74 9.06
C GLY A 232 -8.83 16.73 7.53
N ILE A 233 -7.67 16.29 7.04
CA ILE A 233 -7.30 16.40 5.62
C ILE A 233 -7.11 15.01 5.01
N VAL A 234 -7.72 14.80 3.83
CA VAL A 234 -7.42 13.67 2.95
C VAL A 234 -6.58 14.16 1.78
N ALA A 235 -5.34 13.67 1.66
CA ALA A 235 -4.38 14.08 0.65
C ALA A 235 -3.88 12.86 -0.16
N PHE A 236 -4.53 12.58 -1.28
CA PHE A 236 -4.22 11.41 -2.11
C PHE A 236 -3.61 11.72 -3.46
N ILE A 237 -2.64 10.90 -3.85
CA ILE A 237 -2.31 10.67 -5.25
C ILE A 237 -3.23 9.55 -5.72
N ALA A 238 -4.03 9.85 -6.75
CA ALA A 238 -5.06 8.95 -7.25
C ALA A 238 -5.09 8.94 -8.78
N SER A 239 -5.72 7.93 -9.36
CA SER A 239 -5.93 7.88 -10.80
C SER A 239 -6.86 9.02 -11.25
N GLN A 240 -6.75 9.42 -12.53
CA GLN A 240 -7.69 10.35 -13.15
C GLN A 240 -9.15 9.86 -13.14
N GLY A 241 -9.38 8.58 -12.83
CA GLY A 241 -10.71 7.97 -12.75
C GLY A 241 -11.64 8.69 -11.77
N VAL A 242 -11.10 9.22 -10.66
CA VAL A 242 -11.88 9.99 -9.67
C VAL A 242 -12.58 11.18 -10.34
N MET A 243 -11.82 11.96 -11.12
CA MET A 243 -12.29 13.19 -11.76
C MET A 243 -13.05 12.93 -13.06
N ASN A 244 -12.62 11.92 -13.84
CA ASN A 244 -13.17 11.64 -15.17
C ASN A 244 -14.37 10.67 -15.16
N ALA A 245 -14.67 9.99 -14.03
CA ALA A 245 -15.78 9.06 -13.97
C ALA A 245 -17.11 9.71 -14.35
N ALA A 246 -17.88 9.05 -15.23
CA ALA A 246 -19.18 9.55 -15.69
C ALA A 246 -20.20 9.68 -14.56
N SER A 247 -20.13 8.78 -13.57
CA SER A 247 -21.00 8.80 -12.39
C SER A 247 -20.60 9.95 -11.43
N PRO A 248 -21.51 10.87 -11.07
CA PRO A 248 -21.19 11.98 -10.19
C PRO A 248 -21.35 11.64 -8.70
N PHE A 249 -22.02 10.54 -8.34
CA PHE A 249 -22.49 10.30 -6.97
C PHE A 249 -21.39 10.35 -5.90
N VAL A 250 -20.24 9.74 -6.18
CA VAL A 250 -19.10 9.76 -5.25
C VAL A 250 -18.55 11.19 -5.11
N ARG A 251 -18.37 11.90 -6.23
CA ARG A 251 -17.88 13.29 -6.21
C ARG A 251 -18.83 14.22 -5.48
N MET A 252 -20.14 14.09 -5.72
CA MET A 252 -21.14 14.87 -5.00
C MET A 252 -21.08 14.61 -3.50
N GLU A 253 -20.91 13.36 -3.10
CA GLU A 253 -20.80 13.02 -1.67
C GLU A 253 -19.51 13.55 -1.04
N MET A 254 -18.38 13.50 -1.76
CA MET A 254 -17.14 14.15 -1.32
C MET A 254 -17.34 15.65 -1.10
N MET A 255 -17.93 16.36 -2.07
CA MET A 255 -18.16 17.81 -1.98
C MET A 255 -19.26 18.20 -0.98
N ARG A 256 -20.15 17.27 -0.62
CA ARG A 256 -21.15 17.48 0.44
C ARG A 256 -20.52 17.41 1.84
N ARG A 257 -19.44 16.65 1.99
CA ARG A 257 -18.81 16.34 3.28
C ARG A 257 -17.51 17.08 3.53
N ALA A 258 -16.85 17.55 2.49
CA ALA A 258 -15.55 18.21 2.58
C ALA A 258 -15.41 19.30 1.51
N ASP A 259 -14.63 20.32 1.86
CA ASP A 259 -14.22 21.37 0.93
C ASP A 259 -12.96 20.94 0.17
N LEU A 260 -12.95 21.12 -1.15
CA LEU A 260 -11.77 20.84 -1.97
C LEU A 260 -10.68 21.91 -1.72
N VAL A 261 -9.63 21.53 -1.01
CA VAL A 261 -8.47 22.40 -0.74
C VAL A 261 -7.62 22.61 -1.98
N GLY A 262 -7.43 21.57 -2.80
CA GLY A 262 -6.64 21.65 -4.03
C GLY A 262 -6.70 20.38 -4.87
N ALA A 263 -6.45 20.52 -6.17
CA ALA A 263 -6.35 19.42 -7.12
C ALA A 263 -5.26 19.71 -8.15
N PHE A 264 -4.30 18.79 -8.29
CA PHE A 264 -3.14 18.97 -9.15
C PHE A 264 -3.03 17.79 -10.11
N ARG A 265 -2.78 18.07 -11.38
CA ARG A 265 -2.55 17.03 -12.40
C ARG A 265 -1.05 16.82 -12.57
N LEU A 266 -0.58 15.63 -12.23
CA LEU A 266 0.82 15.24 -12.44
C LEU A 266 1.06 14.82 -13.90
N PRO A 267 2.28 14.98 -14.43
CA PRO A 267 2.68 14.42 -15.72
C PRO A 267 2.56 12.88 -15.76
N ASN A 268 2.35 12.30 -16.94
CA ASN A 268 2.11 10.87 -17.13
C ASN A 268 3.28 9.94 -16.70
N ASN A 269 4.48 10.48 -16.46
CA ASN A 269 5.69 9.72 -16.10
C ASN A 269 6.20 10.08 -14.70
N THR A 270 5.29 10.44 -13.80
CA THR A 270 5.62 10.71 -12.40
C THR A 270 5.65 9.42 -11.62
#